data_AF-A0A4R5D5I5-F1
#
_entry.id   AF-A0A4R5D5I5-F1
#
_cell.length_a   1.000
_cell.length_b   1.000
_cell.length_c   1.000
_cell.angle_alpha   90.00
_cell.angle_beta   90.00
_cell.angle_gamma   90.00
#
_symmetry.space_group_name_H-M   'P 1'
#
loop_
_entity.id
_entity.type
_entity.pdbx_description
1 polymer ?
#
loop_
_entity_poly.entity_id
_entity_poly.type
_entity_poly.pdbx_seq_one_letter_code
_entity_poly.pdbx_strand_id
1 'polypeptide(L)'
;MKKNTLAEISNEELLKRRELFKGIAIGFSIIYLLIITLILYLLVTKGLKEISAVVFVPIFLLPTTLLPLLIYFGMLKKEIKSRQL
;
A
#
# COMPACT_ATOMS: atom_id res chain seq x y z
N MET A 1 -3.34 -25.18 12.96
CA MET A 1 -4.21 -24.06 12.52
C MET A 1 -3.46 -22.75 12.70
N LYS A 2 -3.40 -21.89 11.68
CA LYS A 2 -2.72 -20.58 11.77
C LYS A 2 -3.46 -19.72 12.81
N LYS A 3 -2.81 -19.32 13.91
CA LYS A 3 -3.43 -18.46 14.93
C LYS A 3 -3.93 -17.17 14.26
N ASN A 4 -5.23 -16.91 14.34
CA ASN A 4 -5.82 -15.66 13.86
C ASN A 4 -5.65 -14.61 14.95
N THR A 5 -4.52 -13.91 14.97
CA THR A 5 -4.24 -12.83 15.93
C THR A 5 -5.24 -11.67 15.84
N LEU A 6 -6.02 -11.58 14.76
CA LEU A 6 -7.10 -10.59 14.62
C LEU A 6 -8.38 -10.99 15.36
N ALA A 7 -8.55 -12.28 15.69
CA ALA A 7 -9.70 -12.77 16.44
C ALA A 7 -9.73 -12.23 17.88
N GLU A 8 -8.55 -11.97 18.46
CA GLU A 8 -8.38 -11.48 19.83
C GLU A 8 -8.64 -9.97 19.98
N ILE A 9 -8.78 -9.23 18.86
CA ILE A 9 -8.92 -7.78 18.84
C ILE A 9 -10.41 -7.38 18.93
N SER A 10 -10.71 -6.26 19.59
CA SER A 10 -12.07 -5.73 19.71
C SER A 10 -12.62 -5.21 18.38
N ASN A 11 -13.96 -5.15 18.27
CA ASN A 11 -14.65 -4.68 17.06
C ASN A 11 -14.28 -3.23 16.70
N GLU A 12 -14.19 -2.35 17.70
CA GLU A 12 -13.83 -0.95 17.52
C GLU A 12 -12.42 -0.81 16.95
N GLU A 13 -11.48 -1.60 17.48
CA GLU A 13 -10.10 -1.54 17.04
C GLU A 13 -9.91 -2.16 15.64
N LEU A 14 -10.70 -3.17 15.27
CA LEU A 14 -10.76 -3.69 13.89
C LEU A 14 -11.24 -2.63 12.89
N LEU A 15 -12.32 -1.91 13.21
CA LEU A 15 -12.85 -0.84 12.37
C LEU A 15 -11.89 0.36 12.28
N LYS A 16 -11.27 0.75 13.40
CA LYS A 16 -10.25 1.82 13.42
C LYS A 16 -9.06 1.47 12.53
N ARG A 17 -8.56 0.23 12.62
CA ARG A 17 -7.48 -0.26 11.75
C ARG A 17 -7.89 -0.25 10.28
N ARG A 18 -9.14 -0.64 9.94
CA ARG A 18 -9.65 -0.55 8.56
C ARG A 18 -9.57 0.87 7.99
N GLU A 19 -10.05 1.86 8.75
CA GLU A 19 -10.05 3.26 8.31
C GLU A 19 -8.63 3.82 8.18
N LEU A 20 -7.73 3.47 9.10
CA LEU A 20 -6.31 3.80 8.99
C LEU A 20 -5.70 3.23 7.70
N PHE A 21 -5.95 1.95 7.40
CA PHE A 21 -5.48 1.32 6.16
C PHE A 21 -6.02 2.00 4.90
N LYS A 22 -7.28 2.44 4.92
CA LYS A 22 -7.88 3.20 3.81
C LYS A 22 -7.16 4.54 3.60
N GLY A 23 -6.88 5.27 4.69
CA GLY A 23 -6.11 6.51 4.63
C GLY A 23 -4.70 6.30 4.10
N ILE A 24 -3.99 5.28 4.60
CA ILE A 24 -2.64 4.91 4.12
C ILE A 24 -2.68 4.58 2.62
N ALA A 25 -3.64 3.77 2.16
CA ALA A 25 -3.75 3.39 0.76
C ALA A 25 -3.96 4.61 -0.16
N ILE A 26 -4.78 5.58 0.26
CA ILE A 26 -5.00 6.83 -0.49
C ILE A 26 -3.71 7.64 -0.54
N GLY A 27 -3.05 7.86 0.60
CA GLY A 27 -1.79 8.62 0.67
C GLY A 27 -0.69 8.01 -0.20
N PHE A 28 -0.51 6.69 -0.13
CA PHE A 28 0.44 5.97 -0.96
C PHE A 28 0.11 6.07 -2.46
N SER A 29 -1.18 6.02 -2.82
CA SER A 29 -1.61 6.16 -4.22
C SER A 29 -1.26 7.53 -4.79
N ILE A 30 -1.46 8.60 -4.01
CA ILE A 30 -1.11 9.98 -4.42
C ILE A 30 0.40 10.10 -4.62
N ILE A 31 1.21 9.63 -3.66
CA ILE A 31 2.67 9.66 -3.76
C ILE A 31 3.14 8.87 -4.99
N TYR A 32 2.55 7.71 -5.24
CA TYR A 32 2.90 6.87 -6.38
C TYR A 32 2.63 7.57 -7.72
N LEU A 33 1.48 8.24 -7.84
CA LEU A 33 1.16 9.03 -9.04
C LEU A 33 2.14 10.18 -9.26
N LEU A 34 2.57 10.87 -8.19
CA LEU A 34 3.58 11.93 -8.28
C LEU A 34 4.93 11.38 -8.76
N ILE A 35 5.36 10.24 -8.23
CA ILE A 35 6.61 9.57 -8.64
C ILE A 35 6.54 9.18 -10.12
N ILE A 36 5.44 8.56 -10.56
CA ILE A 36 5.24 8.21 -11.97
C ILE A 36 5.29 9.45 -12.86
N THR A 37 4.59 10.52 -12.46
CA THR A 37 4.55 11.78 -13.22
C THR A 37 5.95 12.39 -13.34
N LEU A 38 6.72 12.40 -12.26
CA LEU A 38 8.09 12.92 -12.25
C LEU A 38 9.01 12.09 -13.17
N ILE A 39 8.89 10.77 -13.13
CA ILE A 39 9.68 9.87 -13.97
C ILE A 39 9.30 10.06 -15.45
N LEU A 40 8.02 10.18 -15.78
CA LEU A 40 7.56 10.49 -17.13
C LEU A 40 8.08 11.85 -17.60
N TYR A 41 8.05 12.88 -16.75
CA TYR A 41 8.61 14.19 -17.07
C TYR A 41 10.12 14.10 -17.38
N LEU A 42 10.88 13.39 -16.54
CA LEU A 42 12.31 13.18 -16.77
C LEU A 42 12.56 12.41 -18.07
N LEU A 43 11.77 11.37 -18.36
CA LEU A 43 11.87 10.58 -19.59
C LEU A 43 11.65 11.42 -20.84
N VAL A 44 10.65 12.31 -20.83
CA VAL A 44 10.34 13.18 -21.98
C VAL A 44 11.38 14.29 -22.14
N THR A 45 11.92 14.83 -21.06
CA THR A 45 12.84 15.99 -21.11
C THR A 45 14.30 15.62 -21.31
N LYS A 46 14.78 14.51 -20.72
CA LYS A 46 16.19 14.09 -20.78
C LYS A 46 16.44 12.86 -21.65
N GLY A 47 15.38 12.13 -22.00
CA GLY A 47 15.49 10.86 -22.74
C GLY A 47 16.03 9.71 -21.87
N LEU A 48 15.75 8.48 -22.31
CA LEU A 48 16.10 7.25 -21.57
C LEU A 48 17.60 7.04 -21.34
N LYS A 49 18.47 7.58 -22.20
CA LYS A 49 19.92 7.35 -22.15
C LYS A 49 20.63 8.12 -21.04
N GLU A 50 20.08 9.25 -20.60
CA GLU A 50 20.69 10.09 -19.56
C GLU A 50 20.13 9.82 -18.16
N ILE A 51 19.11 8.98 -18.05
CA ILE A 51 18.43 8.69 -16.78
C ILE A 51 19.07 7.45 -16.14
N SER A 52 19.65 7.64 -14.95
CA SER A 52 20.15 6.53 -14.15
C SER A 52 19.02 5.59 -13.73
N ALA A 53 19.29 4.28 -13.76
CA ALA A 53 18.36 3.25 -13.30
C ALA A 53 17.90 3.45 -11.84
N VAL A 54 18.68 4.17 -11.03
CA VAL A 54 18.36 4.51 -9.64
C VAL A 54 17.05 5.30 -9.52
N VAL A 55 16.69 6.08 -10.54
CA VAL A 55 15.45 6.87 -10.58
C VAL A 55 14.19 5.99 -10.53
N PHE A 56 14.29 4.73 -10.96
CA PHE A 56 13.16 3.79 -10.93
C PHE A 56 13.02 3.03 -9.60
N VAL A 57 14.00 3.11 -8.69
CA VAL A 57 13.97 2.40 -7.39
C VAL A 57 12.68 2.64 -6.60
N PRO A 58 12.14 3.87 -6.48
CA PRO A 58 10.91 4.12 -5.73
C PRO A 58 9.69 3.37 -6.30
N ILE A 59 9.65 3.13 -7.62
CA ILE A 59 8.57 2.36 -8.25
C ILE A 59 8.56 0.92 -7.73
N PHE A 60 9.74 0.32 -7.51
CA PHE A 60 9.87 -1.06 -7.03
C PHE A 60 9.81 -1.18 -5.50
N LEU A 61 10.12 -0.11 -4.77
CA LEU A 61 10.06 -0.09 -3.30
C LEU A 61 8.60 -0.06 -2.78
N LEU A 62 7.70 0.55 -3.54
CA LEU A 62 6.30 0.67 -3.14
C LEU A 62 5.53 -0.66 -3.13
N PRO A 63 5.62 -1.54 -4.13
CA PRO A 63 4.97 -2.84 -4.06
C PRO A 63 5.57 -3.72 -2.96
N THR A 64 6.88 -3.66 -2.70
CA THR A 64 7.50 -4.49 -1.65
C THR A 64 7.06 -4.10 -0.23
N THR A 65 6.84 -2.81 0.00
CA THR A 65 6.30 -2.30 1.27
C THR A 65 4.79 -2.46 1.40
N LEU A 66 4.04 -2.31 0.30
CA LEU A 66 2.57 -2.44 0.30
C LEU A 66 2.08 -3.89 0.31
N LEU A 67 2.82 -4.85 -0.25
CA LEU A 67 2.40 -6.25 -0.31
C LEU A 67 2.06 -6.86 1.08
N PRO A 68 2.93 -6.76 2.11
CA PRO A 68 2.58 -7.27 3.44
C PRO A 68 1.39 -6.54 4.05
N LEU A 69 1.25 -5.23 3.80
CA LEU A 69 0.09 -4.44 4.22
C LEU A 69 -1.21 -4.93 3.56
N LEU A 70 -1.19 -5.20 2.26
CA LEU A 70 -2.35 -5.70 1.51
C LEU A 70 -2.79 -7.09 2.01
N ILE A 71 -1.81 -7.97 2.29
CA ILE A 71 -2.08 -9.28 2.89
C ILE A 71 -2.76 -9.11 4.26
N TYR A 72 -2.23 -8.23 5.11
CA TYR A 72 -2.83 -7.93 6.42
C TYR A 72 -4.24 -7.34 6.29
N PHE A 73 -4.44 -6.40 5.37
CA PHE A 73 -5.75 -5.81 5.10
C PHE A 73 -6.76 -6.85 4.62
N GLY A 74 -6.33 -7.80 3.80
CA GLY A 74 -7.14 -8.95 3.38
C GLY A 74 -7.58 -9.83 4.55
N MET A 75 -6.70 -10.08 5.53
CA MET A 75 -7.06 -10.79 6.76
C MET A 75 -8.04 -9.98 7.61
N LEU A 76 -7.80 -8.68 7.75
CA LEU A 76 -8.65 -7.76 8.49
C LEU A 76 -10.07 -7.68 7.90
N LYS A 77 -10.20 -7.59 6.58
CA LYS A 77 -11.50 -7.60 5.89
C LYS A 77 -12.23 -8.93 6.06
N LYS A 78 -11.51 -10.06 6.05
CA LYS A 78 -12.10 -11.39 6.31
C LYS A 78 -12.65 -11.49 7.72
N GLU A 79 -11.91 -10.99 8.71
CA GLU A 79 -12.35 -10.97 10.11
C GLU A 79 -13.58 -10.09 10.33
N ILE A 80 -13.55 -8.85 9.82
CA ILE A 80 -14.68 -7.92 9.88
C ILE A 80 -15.95 -8.55 9.27
N LYS A 81 -15.81 -9.17 8.08
CA LYS A 81 -16.92 -9.86 7.42
C LYS A 81 -17.42 -11.06 8.24
N SER A 82 -16.53 -11.81 8.88
CA SER A 82 -16.90 -12.94 9.75
C SER A 82 -17.72 -12.50 10.96
N ARG A 83 -17.54 -11.27 11.43
CA ARG A 83 -18.29 -10.68 12.55
C ARG A 83 -19.55 -9.92 12.13
N GLN A 84 -19.85 -9.91 10.83
CA GLN A 84 -20.98 -9.14 10.27
C GLN A 84 -20.91 -7.63 10.57
N LEU A 85 -19.69 -7.08 10.61
CA LEU A 85 -19.39 -5.66 10.82
C LEU A 85 -19.06 -4.93 9.51
#